data_AF-A0A6N2KSC6-F1
#
_entry.id   AF-A0A6N2KSC6-F1
#
_cell.length_a   1.000
_cell.length_b   1.000
_cell.length_c   1.000
_cell.angle_alpha   90.00
_cell.angle_beta   90.00
_cell.angle_gamma   90.00
#
_symmetry.space_group_name_H-M   'P 1'
#
loop_
_entity.id
_entity.type
_entity.pdbx_description
1 polymer ?
#
loop_
_entity_poly.entity_id
_entity_poly.type
_entity_poly.pdbx_seq_one_letter_code
_entity_poly.pdbx_strand_id
1 'polypeptide(L)'
;IGLPSGKSLFQLQAERILCVQRLAAQASSEGSGSSVLIHCYIMTSRFTDDSTRIFFENHKYFGLEADQVTFFQQGTIPCISKDGRFIMETPFRVAKAPDGNGGVYSALKYSKLLEDMASRGIKYVDCYGVDNALVRVADPVFLGYFTDKGVAAAAKVVR
;
A
#
# COMPACT_ATOMS: atom_id res chain seq x y z
N ILE A 1 9.35 -11.44 11.97
CA ILE A 1 10.31 -10.63 12.77
C ILE A 1 10.50 -11.14 14.22
N GLY A 2 10.12 -12.38 14.55
CA GLY A 2 10.39 -12.95 15.89
C GLY A 2 9.46 -12.47 17.02
N LEU A 3 8.30 -11.88 16.71
CA LEU A 3 7.31 -11.56 17.74
C LEU A 3 6.69 -12.84 18.32
N PRO A 4 6.33 -12.88 19.61
CA PRO A 4 5.70 -14.04 20.24
C PRO A 4 4.42 -14.52 19.54
N SER A 5 3.70 -13.61 18.87
CA SER A 5 2.50 -13.91 18.11
C SER A 5 2.74 -14.61 16.77
N GLY A 6 3.98 -14.68 16.29
CA GLY A 6 4.33 -15.21 14.97
C GLY A 6 3.87 -14.36 13.78
N LYS A 7 3.25 -13.20 14.02
CA LYS A 7 2.63 -12.37 12.97
C LYS A 7 3.64 -11.80 11.97
N SER A 8 3.24 -11.77 10.70
CA SER A 8 3.95 -11.06 9.63
C SER A 8 3.72 -9.54 9.71
N LEU A 9 4.54 -8.75 9.00
CA LEU A 9 4.31 -7.31 8.91
C LEU A 9 2.97 -6.99 8.23
N PHE A 10 2.60 -7.75 7.19
CA PHE A 10 1.29 -7.62 6.54
C PHE A 10 0.15 -7.85 7.53
N GLN A 11 0.23 -8.88 8.38
CA GLN A 11 -0.81 -9.14 9.37
C GLN A 11 -0.90 -8.00 10.40
N LEU A 12 0.23 -7.49 10.89
CA LEU A 12 0.23 -6.35 11.82
C LEU A 12 -0.40 -5.09 11.19
N GLN A 13 -0.13 -4.84 9.92
CA GLN A 13 -0.68 -3.70 9.18
C GLN A 13 -2.18 -3.88 8.91
N ALA A 14 -2.63 -5.05 8.48
CA ALA A 14 -4.04 -5.36 8.26
C ALA A 14 -4.86 -5.26 9.55
N GLU A 15 -4.35 -5.78 10.67
CA GLU A 15 -5.02 -5.68 11.97
C GLU A 15 -5.11 -4.22 12.47
N ARG A 16 -4.14 -3.36 12.11
CA ARG A 16 -4.22 -1.92 12.38
C ARG A 16 -5.34 -1.26 11.57
N ILE A 17 -5.49 -1.61 10.29
CA ILE A 17 -6.60 -1.14 9.45
C ILE A 17 -7.94 -1.53 10.08
N LEU A 18 -8.12 -2.81 10.42
CA LEU A 18 -9.33 -3.31 11.09
C LEU A 18 -9.62 -2.56 12.39
N CYS A 19 -8.58 -2.27 13.19
CA CYS A 19 -8.72 -1.50 14.42
C CYS A 19 -9.24 -0.09 14.14
N VAL A 20 -8.68 0.62 13.17
CA VAL A 20 -9.13 1.98 12.79
C VAL A 20 -10.57 1.95 12.28
N GLN A 21 -10.95 0.99 11.43
CA GLN A 21 -12.33 0.85 10.96
C GLN A 21 -13.31 0.64 12.12
N ARG A 22 -12.96 -0.25 13.06
CA ARG A 22 -13.78 -0.49 14.26
C ARG A 22 -13.92 0.76 15.12
N LEU A 23 -12.84 1.51 15.34
CA LEU A 23 -12.87 2.74 16.12
C LEU A 23 -13.69 3.83 15.42
N ALA A 24 -13.58 3.97 14.09
CA ALA A 24 -14.37 4.90 13.29
C ALA A 24 -15.88 4.55 13.35
N ALA A 25 -16.22 3.27 13.29
CA ALA A 25 -17.60 2.80 13.43
C ALA A 25 -18.18 3.11 14.83
N GLN A 26 -17.37 2.97 15.89
CA GLN A 26 -17.79 3.31 17.26
C GLN A 26 -17.96 4.82 17.49
N ALA A 27 -17.13 5.64 16.85
CA ALA A 27 -17.18 7.10 16.96
C ALA A 27 -18.32 7.72 16.15
N SER A 28 -18.84 7.02 15.13
CA SER A 28 -19.94 7.47 14.30
C SER A 28 -21.27 7.19 15.02
N SER A 29 -21.81 8.19 15.71
CA SER A 29 -23.02 8.11 16.55
C SER A 29 -24.36 8.07 15.80
N GLU A 30 -24.36 7.85 14.49
CA GLU A 30 -25.59 7.75 13.70
C GLU A 30 -25.65 6.43 12.95
N GLY A 31 -26.82 5.78 13.03
CA GLY A 31 -27.17 4.46 12.48
C GLY A 31 -27.10 4.32 10.95
N SER A 32 -26.10 4.92 10.32
CA SER A 32 -25.62 4.49 9.02
C SER A 32 -25.02 3.10 9.20
N GLY A 33 -25.76 2.05 8.82
CA GLY A 33 -25.22 0.70 8.64
C GLY A 33 -24.13 0.60 7.57
N SER A 34 -23.54 1.72 7.11
CA SER A 34 -22.41 1.71 6.19
C SER A 34 -21.12 1.40 6.96
N SER A 35 -20.57 0.22 6.72
CA SER A 35 -19.20 -0.13 7.06
C SER A 35 -18.22 0.94 6.53
N VAL A 36 -17.49 1.61 7.42
CA VAL A 36 -16.37 2.48 7.03
C VAL A 36 -15.23 1.60 6.57
N LEU A 37 -14.96 1.57 5.27
CA LEU A 37 -13.88 0.79 4.66
C LEU A 37 -12.67 1.66 4.37
N ILE A 38 -11.49 1.15 4.71
CA ILE A 38 -10.19 1.72 4.33
C ILE A 38 -9.64 0.82 3.23
N HIS A 39 -9.63 1.34 2.00
CA HIS A 39 -9.08 0.61 0.86
C HIS A 39 -7.55 0.55 0.93
N CYS A 40 -7.01 -0.66 0.80
CA CYS A 40 -5.58 -0.95 0.84
C CYS A 40 -5.07 -1.24 -0.59
N TYR A 41 -4.29 -0.32 -1.13
CA TYR A 41 -3.62 -0.50 -2.42
C TYR A 41 -2.18 -0.97 -2.18
N ILE A 42 -1.87 -2.21 -2.53
CA ILE A 42 -0.57 -2.84 -2.29
C ILE A 42 0.22 -2.84 -3.59
N MET A 43 1.24 -1.97 -3.63
CA MET A 43 2.19 -1.93 -4.75
C MET A 43 3.22 -3.06 -4.62
N THR A 44 3.25 -3.96 -5.59
CA THR A 44 4.21 -5.05 -5.68
C THR A 44 5.23 -4.77 -6.79
N SER A 45 6.26 -5.61 -6.88
CA SER A 45 7.10 -5.69 -8.08
C SER A 45 6.78 -6.99 -8.82
N ARG A 46 7.26 -7.12 -10.06
CA ARG A 46 7.17 -8.40 -10.80
C ARG A 46 7.73 -9.59 -10.03
N PHE A 47 8.64 -9.37 -9.09
CA PHE A 47 9.31 -10.41 -8.32
C PHE A 47 8.56 -10.80 -7.05
N THR A 48 7.59 -9.99 -6.62
CA THR A 48 6.90 -10.16 -5.34
C THR A 48 5.39 -10.30 -5.49
N ASP A 49 4.81 -10.04 -6.66
CA ASP A 49 3.35 -10.01 -6.84
C ASP A 49 2.68 -11.35 -6.53
N ASP A 50 3.09 -12.42 -7.24
CA ASP A 50 2.49 -13.75 -7.08
C ASP A 50 2.58 -14.25 -5.63
N SER A 51 3.77 -14.15 -5.03
CA SER A 51 3.99 -14.58 -3.65
C SER A 51 3.19 -13.75 -2.64
N THR A 52 3.03 -12.45 -2.88
CA THR A 52 2.22 -11.57 -2.01
C THR A 52 0.74 -11.90 -2.12
N ARG A 53 0.19 -12.09 -3.33
CA ARG A 53 -1.22 -12.44 -3.55
C ARG A 53 -1.56 -13.78 -2.88
N ILE A 54 -0.78 -14.81 -3.16
CA ILE A 54 -0.93 -16.14 -2.56
C ILE A 54 -0.86 -16.05 -1.02
N PHE A 55 0.05 -15.24 -0.49
CA PHE A 55 0.18 -15.06 0.95
C PHE A 55 -1.08 -14.43 1.57
N PHE A 56 -1.66 -13.39 0.96
CA PHE A 56 -2.91 -12.79 1.42
C PHE A 56 -4.09 -13.75 1.30
N GLU A 57 -4.22 -14.46 0.18
CA GLU A 57 -5.29 -15.44 -0.05
C GLU A 57 -5.25 -16.57 0.98
N ASN A 58 -4.07 -17.15 1.23
CA ASN A 58 -3.88 -18.23 2.21
C ASN A 58 -4.23 -17.80 3.64
N HIS A 59 -4.12 -16.51 3.95
CA HIS A 59 -4.47 -15.95 5.26
C HIS A 59 -5.83 -15.26 5.27
N LYS A 60 -6.66 -15.47 4.24
CA LYS A 60 -8.00 -14.87 4.10
C LYS A 60 -7.97 -13.36 4.32
N TYR A 61 -6.99 -12.70 3.68
CA TYR A 61 -6.75 -11.26 3.73
C TYR A 61 -6.61 -10.70 5.16
N PHE A 62 -6.21 -11.55 6.12
CA PHE A 62 -6.06 -11.21 7.54
C PHE A 62 -7.33 -10.63 8.17
N GLY A 63 -8.51 -11.00 7.65
CA GLY A 63 -9.82 -10.51 8.11
C GLY A 63 -10.32 -9.24 7.41
N LEU A 64 -9.54 -8.67 6.47
CA LEU A 64 -10.06 -7.68 5.54
C LEU A 64 -10.95 -8.37 4.49
N GLU A 65 -12.04 -7.74 4.08
CA GLU A 65 -12.79 -8.06 2.86
C GLU A 65 -11.87 -8.01 1.63
N ALA A 66 -11.98 -8.99 0.73
CA ALA A 66 -11.12 -9.10 -0.44
C ALA A 66 -11.24 -7.89 -1.38
N ASP A 67 -12.42 -7.27 -1.47
CA ASP A 67 -12.68 -6.10 -2.31
C ASP A 67 -12.03 -4.80 -1.78
N GLN A 68 -11.59 -4.79 -0.52
CA GLN A 68 -10.87 -3.67 0.07
C GLN A 68 -9.36 -3.74 -0.18
N VAL A 69 -8.84 -4.87 -0.68
CA VAL A 69 -7.40 -5.06 -0.96
C VAL A 69 -7.16 -5.14 -2.47
N THR A 70 -6.45 -4.16 -3.01
CA THR A 70 -6.12 -4.09 -4.43
C THR A 70 -4.61 -4.18 -4.63
N PHE A 71 -4.15 -5.23 -5.32
CA PHE A 71 -2.74 -5.39 -5.69
C PHE A 71 -2.47 -4.83 -7.08
N PHE A 72 -1.38 -4.09 -7.22
CA PHE A 72 -0.92 -3.56 -8.50
C PHE A 72 0.59 -3.58 -8.59
N GLN A 73 1.11 -3.80 -9.80
CA GLN A 73 2.54 -3.95 -10.03
C GLN A 73 3.18 -2.62 -10.45
N GLN A 74 4.31 -2.29 -9.85
CA GLN A 74 5.17 -1.21 -10.32
C GLN A 74 5.93 -1.61 -11.59
N GLY A 75 6.50 -0.61 -12.27
CA GLY A 75 7.28 -0.80 -13.47
C GLY A 75 8.65 -1.43 -13.19
N THR A 76 9.41 -1.58 -14.27
CA THR A 76 10.83 -1.92 -14.17
C THR A 76 11.63 -1.07 -15.15
N ILE A 77 12.87 -0.75 -14.77
CA ILE A 77 13.83 -0.03 -15.60
C ILE A 77 15.01 -0.95 -15.97
N PRO A 78 15.60 -0.78 -17.16
CA PRO A 78 16.82 -1.48 -17.53
C PRO A 78 17.98 -1.15 -16.59
N CYS A 79 18.76 -2.17 -16.23
CA CYS A 79 20.02 -1.96 -15.52
C CYS A 79 21.08 -1.46 -16.51
N ILE A 80 21.85 -0.45 -16.12
CA ILE A 80 22.86 0.20 -16.96
C ILE A 80 24.23 0.06 -16.30
N SER A 81 25.26 -0.31 -17.07
CA SER A 81 26.65 -0.36 -16.63
C SER A 81 27.25 1.05 -16.54
N LYS A 82 28.41 1.19 -15.87
CA LYS A 82 29.04 2.52 -15.66
C LYS A 82 29.36 3.27 -16.97
N ASP A 83 29.54 2.55 -18.07
CA ASP A 83 29.78 3.08 -19.41
C ASP A 83 28.50 3.31 -20.24
N GLY A 84 27.32 3.24 -19.61
CA GLY A 84 26.05 3.59 -20.25
C GLY A 84 25.40 2.50 -21.09
N ARG A 85 25.93 1.27 -21.07
CA ARG A 85 25.35 0.13 -21.83
C ARG A 85 24.31 -0.61 -20.99
N PHE A 86 23.34 -1.23 -21.65
CA PHE A 86 22.42 -2.13 -20.97
C PHE A 86 23.14 -3.38 -20.47
N ILE A 87 22.85 -3.77 -19.23
CA ILE A 87 23.29 -5.03 -18.67
C ILE A 87 22.34 -6.13 -19.17
N MET A 88 22.91 -7.21 -19.68
CA MET A 88 22.16 -8.37 -20.18
C MET A 88 22.05 -9.42 -19.07
N GLU A 89 20.83 -9.89 -18.77
CA GLU A 89 20.56 -11.01 -17.87
C GLU A 89 20.86 -12.34 -18.57
N THR A 90 20.49 -12.42 -19.85
CA THR A 90 20.81 -13.53 -20.76
C THR A 90 21.20 -12.95 -22.11
N PRO A 91 21.74 -13.75 -23.06
CA PRO A 91 22.09 -13.26 -24.40
C PRO A 91 20.94 -12.61 -25.19
N PHE A 92 19.69 -12.80 -24.77
CA PHE A 92 18.48 -12.29 -25.43
C PHE A 92 17.54 -11.54 -24.48
N ARG A 93 17.96 -11.23 -23.24
CA ARG A 93 17.14 -10.55 -22.23
C ARG A 93 17.94 -9.48 -21.50
N VAL A 94 17.42 -8.26 -21.51
CA VAL A 94 17.96 -7.13 -20.74
C VAL A 94 17.62 -7.33 -19.26
N ALA A 95 18.63 -7.16 -18.39
CA ALA A 95 18.44 -7.15 -16.95
C ALA A 95 17.61 -5.93 -16.53
N LYS A 96 16.63 -6.14 -15.66
CA LYS A 96 15.72 -5.09 -15.19
C LYS A 96 15.58 -5.13 -13.67
N ALA A 97 15.45 -3.96 -13.07
CA ALA A 97 15.14 -3.77 -11.66
C ALA A 97 13.82 -2.98 -11.51
N PRO A 98 13.13 -3.05 -10.35
CA PRO A 98 12.00 -2.18 -10.07
C PRO A 98 12.39 -0.70 -10.24
N ASP A 99 11.45 0.13 -10.68
CA ASP A 99 11.66 1.56 -10.99
C ASP A 99 11.69 2.47 -9.74
N GLY A 100 11.78 1.87 -8.55
CA GLY A 100 11.80 2.56 -7.26
C GLY A 100 10.39 2.90 -6.76
N ASN A 101 10.29 3.37 -5.52
CA ASN A 101 9.00 3.72 -4.93
C ASN A 101 8.26 4.85 -5.69
N GLY A 102 9.00 5.74 -6.35
CA GLY A 102 8.46 6.77 -7.24
C GLY A 102 7.70 6.21 -8.45
N GLY A 103 7.91 4.93 -8.80
CA GLY A 103 7.11 4.20 -9.79
C GLY A 103 5.62 4.13 -9.47
N VAL A 104 5.23 4.41 -8.21
CA VAL A 104 3.83 4.42 -7.75
C VAL A 104 2.92 5.30 -8.62
N TYR A 105 3.38 6.47 -9.05
CA TYR A 105 2.55 7.38 -9.84
C TYR A 105 2.22 6.80 -11.22
N SER A 106 3.23 6.24 -11.89
CA SER A 106 3.07 5.56 -13.17
C SER A 106 2.20 4.32 -13.02
N ALA A 107 2.47 3.51 -12.01
CA ALA A 107 1.74 2.28 -11.74
C ALA A 107 0.24 2.54 -11.48
N LEU A 108 -0.09 3.51 -10.62
CA LEU A 108 -1.48 3.90 -10.37
C LEU A 108 -2.18 4.37 -11.64
N LYS A 109 -1.51 5.17 -12.47
CA LYS A 109 -2.07 5.67 -13.73
C LYS A 109 -2.32 4.55 -14.74
N TYR A 110 -1.33 3.68 -14.98
CA TYR A 110 -1.47 2.61 -15.98
C TYR A 110 -2.43 1.50 -15.54
N SER A 111 -2.54 1.26 -14.24
CA SER A 111 -3.53 0.33 -13.66
C SER A 111 -4.92 0.93 -13.49
N LYS A 112 -5.16 2.18 -13.92
CA LYS A 112 -6.43 2.91 -13.77
C LYS A 112 -6.93 3.00 -12.32
N LEU A 113 -6.00 3.02 -11.37
CA LEU A 113 -6.33 3.04 -9.95
C LEU A 113 -6.62 4.45 -9.44
N LEU A 114 -6.17 5.48 -10.14
CA LEU A 114 -6.59 6.85 -9.85
C LEU A 114 -8.09 7.03 -10.10
N GLU A 115 -8.60 6.41 -11.16
CA GLU A 115 -10.03 6.37 -11.50
C GLU A 115 -10.83 5.51 -10.52
N ASP A 116 -10.29 4.35 -10.12
CA ASP A 116 -10.89 3.52 -9.06
C ASP A 116 -11.00 4.29 -7.74
N MET A 117 -9.91 4.93 -7.29
CA MET A 117 -9.92 5.79 -6.10
C MET A 117 -10.97 6.90 -6.20
N ALA A 118 -11.07 7.57 -7.34
CA ALA A 118 -12.07 8.60 -7.59
C ALA A 118 -13.50 8.05 -7.53
N SER A 119 -13.77 6.89 -8.14
CA SER A 119 -15.09 6.24 -8.12
C SER A 119 -15.53 5.79 -6.72
N ARG A 120 -14.57 5.46 -5.85
CA ARG A 120 -14.78 5.12 -4.44
C ARG A 120 -14.88 6.34 -3.52
N GLY A 121 -14.71 7.55 -4.06
CA GLY A 121 -14.72 8.78 -3.28
C GLY A 121 -13.53 8.94 -2.33
N ILE A 122 -12.40 8.29 -2.61
CA ILE A 122 -11.18 8.41 -1.81
C ILE A 122 -10.59 9.81 -1.98
N LYS A 123 -10.47 10.54 -0.87
CA LYS A 123 -9.93 11.91 -0.85
C LYS A 123 -8.46 11.99 -0.41
N TYR A 124 -8.01 11.01 0.36
CA TYR A 124 -6.68 10.99 0.96
C TYR A 124 -6.05 9.61 0.82
N VAL A 125 -4.74 9.59 0.60
CA VAL A 125 -3.94 8.35 0.51
C VAL A 125 -2.81 8.43 1.54
N ASP A 126 -2.75 7.46 2.45
CA ASP A 126 -1.66 7.31 3.41
C ASP A 126 -0.61 6.35 2.83
N CYS A 127 0.51 6.91 2.36
CA CYS A 127 1.59 6.16 1.73
C CYS A 127 2.70 5.83 2.75
N TYR A 128 3.08 4.56 2.86
CA TYR A 128 4.14 4.12 3.78
C TYR A 128 4.93 2.92 3.24
N GLY A 129 6.14 2.71 3.80
CA GLY A 129 6.98 1.55 3.51
C GLY A 129 6.57 0.31 4.33
N VAL A 130 6.49 -0.85 3.69
CA VAL A 130 6.06 -2.12 4.31
C VAL A 130 6.97 -2.59 5.44
N ASP A 131 8.23 -2.16 5.45
CA ASP A 131 9.28 -2.54 6.40
C ASP A 131 9.12 -1.89 7.79
N ASN A 132 8.36 -0.80 7.89
CA ASN A 132 8.14 -0.13 9.17
C ASN A 132 7.17 -0.91 10.07
N ALA A 133 7.71 -1.78 10.92
CA ALA A 133 6.92 -2.54 11.91
C ALA A 133 6.09 -1.67 12.86
N LEU A 134 6.48 -0.40 13.09
CA LEU A 134 5.79 0.54 13.99
C LEU A 134 4.83 1.48 13.24
N VAL A 135 4.62 1.29 11.94
CA VAL A 135 3.77 2.18 11.14
C VAL A 135 2.36 2.29 11.74
N ARG A 136 1.92 3.52 11.96
CA ARG A 136 0.53 3.83 12.31
C ARG A 136 -0.26 3.94 11.01
N VAL A 137 -0.70 2.81 10.48
CA VAL A 137 -1.50 2.75 9.24
C VAL A 137 -2.80 3.52 9.44
N ALA A 138 -3.14 4.40 8.49
CA ALA A 138 -4.32 5.24 8.54
C ALA A 138 -4.42 6.07 9.83
N ASP A 139 -3.29 6.63 10.27
CA ASP A 139 -3.18 7.39 11.53
C ASP A 139 -4.17 8.57 11.59
N PRO A 140 -5.23 8.52 12.42
CA PRO A 140 -6.25 9.56 12.45
C PRO A 140 -5.71 10.92 12.88
N VAL A 141 -4.65 10.97 13.69
CA VAL A 141 -4.04 12.23 14.13
C VAL A 141 -3.34 12.92 12.95
N PHE A 142 -2.60 12.15 12.15
CA PHE A 142 -1.89 12.68 10.99
C PHE A 142 -2.87 13.10 9.89
N LEU A 143 -3.87 12.25 9.59
CA LEU A 143 -4.93 12.58 8.62
C LEU A 143 -5.78 13.77 9.07
N GLY A 144 -6.08 13.87 10.36
CA GLY A 144 -6.79 15.02 10.94
C GLY A 144 -6.01 16.32 10.80
N TYR A 145 -4.71 16.32 11.13
CA TYR A 145 -3.83 17.46 10.90
C TYR A 145 -3.73 17.81 9.41
N PHE A 146 -3.59 16.80 8.54
CA PHE A 146 -3.49 16.98 7.11
C PHE A 146 -4.75 17.64 6.54
N THR A 147 -5.93 17.20 7.01
CA THR A 147 -7.24 17.77 6.66
C THR A 147 -7.40 19.19 7.19
N ASP A 148 -7.06 19.43 8.46
CA ASP A 148 -7.13 20.77 9.10
C ASP A 148 -6.30 21.81 8.34
N LYS A 149 -5.11 21.43 7.86
CA LYS A 149 -4.23 22.34 7.10
C LYS A 149 -4.65 22.56 5.66
N GLY A 150 -5.54 21.73 5.11
CA GLY A 150 -6.01 21.87 3.72
C GLY A 150 -4.89 21.83 2.68
N VAL A 151 -3.78 21.14 2.99
CA VAL A 151 -2.63 21.01 2.09
C VAL A 151 -2.79 19.82 1.15
N ALA A 152 -2.11 19.84 0.00
CA ALA A 152 -2.18 18.76 -0.99
C ALA A 152 -1.28 17.55 -0.66
N ALA A 153 -0.24 17.75 0.14
CA ALA A 153 0.67 16.70 0.58
C ALA A 153 1.25 17.03 1.96
N ALA A 154 1.50 16.01 2.77
CA ALA A 154 2.16 16.10 4.06
C ALA A 154 3.12 14.92 4.25
N ALA A 155 4.17 15.13 5.05
CA ALA A 155 5.15 14.09 5.37
C ALA A 155 5.27 13.91 6.89
N LYS A 156 5.28 12.66 7.34
CA LYS A 156 5.52 12.30 8.75
C LYS A 156 7.02 12.08 8.96
N VAL A 157 7.59 12.72 9.98
CA VAL A 157 9.03 12.69 10.27
C VAL A 157 9.29 12.32 11.73
N VAL A 158 10.49 11.82 12.00
CA VAL A 158 11.04 11.59 13.35
C VAL A 158 12.31 12.44 13.52
N ARG A 159 12.70 12.70 14.77
CA ARG A 159 13.94 13.42 15.11
C ARG A 159 15.08 12.45 15.38
#